data_AF-A0A0H2M7R2-F1
#
_entry.id   AF-A0A0H2M7R2-F1
#
_cell.length_a   1.000
_cell.length_b   1.000
_cell.length_c   1.000
_cell.angle_alpha   90.00
_cell.angle_beta   90.00
_cell.angle_gamma   90.00
#
_symmetry.space_group_name_H-M   'P 1'
#
loop_
_entity.id
_entity.type
_entity.pdbx_description
1 polymer ?
#
loop_
_entity_poly.entity_id
_entity_poly.type
_entity_poly.pdbx_seq_one_letter_code
_entity_poly.pdbx_strand_id
1 'polypeptide(L)'
;MTEATDSTDSDTLPLQEPRLWRDNHWTARVIKNEEDDGWAVEMTRHGDPEPALVGPWTMGRDKKNPKPLDGPAFSTLVKTAAEVIRRHEQQLHATLNKSVTVTAQGGRRIRVSLAIVPDEDNPSATLSAHDDEDDSELASVNVSPAFKLTSGSAAGWIEADFARPR
;
A
#
# COMPACT_ATOMS: atom_id res chain seq x y z
N MET A 1 27.26 22.80 4.09
CA MET A 1 26.90 22.37 5.44
C MET A 1 25.40 22.15 5.40
N THR A 2 24.99 20.89 5.29
CA THR A 2 23.59 20.51 5.08
C THR A 2 22.91 20.52 6.43
N GLU A 3 22.04 21.51 6.68
CA GLU A 3 21.22 21.55 7.89
C GLU A 3 20.09 20.53 7.74
N ALA A 4 20.31 19.34 8.31
CA ALA A 4 19.23 18.45 8.70
C ALA A 4 18.55 19.09 9.92
N THR A 5 17.39 19.69 9.72
CA THR A 5 16.54 20.11 10.84
C THR A 5 15.93 18.87 11.47
N ASP A 6 16.45 18.59 12.65
CA ASP A 6 16.05 17.61 13.63
C ASP A 6 14.53 17.64 13.90
N SER A 7 13.96 16.43 13.93
CA SER A 7 12.58 16.12 14.22
C SER A 7 12.32 16.22 15.72
N THR A 8 11.86 17.36 16.23
CA THR A 8 11.46 17.49 17.64
C THR A 8 10.26 18.42 17.80
N ASP A 9 9.02 17.89 17.70
CA ASP A 9 7.84 18.49 18.36
C ASP A 9 6.62 17.53 18.41
N SER A 10 6.75 16.42 19.14
CA SER A 10 5.64 15.55 19.55
C SER A 10 4.98 15.99 20.86
N ASP A 11 5.30 17.17 21.39
CA ASP A 11 5.14 17.49 22.81
C ASP A 11 3.88 18.29 23.19
N THR A 12 2.92 18.50 22.28
CA THR A 12 1.64 19.13 22.66
C THR A 12 0.44 18.54 21.91
N LEU A 13 0.08 17.32 22.29
CA LEU A 13 -1.15 16.66 21.87
C LEU A 13 -2.23 16.78 22.93
N PRO A 14 -3.50 17.10 22.58
CA PRO A 14 -4.04 17.40 21.24
C PRO A 14 -3.91 18.89 20.85
N LEU A 15 -3.78 19.16 19.54
CA LEU A 15 -3.77 20.52 18.97
C LEU A 15 -4.95 20.69 18.00
N GLN A 16 -5.71 21.78 18.15
CA GLN A 16 -6.90 22.06 17.33
C GLN A 16 -6.88 23.52 16.88
N GLU A 17 -6.30 23.76 15.72
CA GLU A 17 -6.20 25.08 15.08
C GLU A 17 -6.95 25.09 13.75
N PRO A 18 -7.35 26.27 13.23
CA PRO A 18 -8.08 26.36 11.96
C PRO A 18 -7.41 25.67 10.76
N ARG A 19 -6.08 25.51 10.76
CA ARG A 19 -5.30 24.89 9.67
C ARG A 19 -4.48 23.68 10.10
N LEU A 20 -4.50 23.34 11.38
CA LEU A 20 -3.68 22.26 11.93
C LEU A 20 -4.46 21.54 13.02
N TRP A 21 -4.79 20.28 12.77
CA TRP A 21 -5.39 19.40 13.77
C TRP A 21 -4.44 18.25 14.04
N ARG A 22 -4.28 17.90 15.31
CA ARG A 22 -3.40 16.82 15.73
C ARG A 22 -4.05 16.01 16.86
N ASP A 23 -4.11 14.71 16.68
CA ASP A 23 -4.50 13.74 17.70
C ASP A 23 -3.34 12.79 18.02
N ASN A 24 -3.61 11.70 18.74
CA ASN A 24 -2.60 10.72 19.14
C ASN A 24 -1.93 9.94 17.98
N HIS A 25 -2.49 9.95 16.77
CA HIS A 25 -2.03 9.11 15.66
C HIS A 25 -1.88 9.88 14.34
N TRP A 26 -2.54 11.01 14.19
CA TRP A 26 -2.71 11.72 12.94
C TRP A 26 -2.48 13.22 13.10
N THR A 27 -1.91 13.80 12.07
CA THR A 27 -1.80 15.25 11.87
C THR A 27 -2.49 15.60 10.56
N ALA A 28 -3.45 16.52 10.62
CA ALA A 28 -4.06 17.15 9.45
C ALA A 28 -3.51 18.57 9.32
N ARG A 29 -2.91 18.90 8.18
CA ARG A 29 -2.41 20.25 7.89
C ARG A 29 -3.03 20.78 6.61
N VAL A 30 -3.60 21.98 6.67
CA VAL A 30 -4.10 22.68 5.50
C VAL A 30 -3.00 23.54 4.92
N ILE A 31 -2.56 23.20 3.72
CA ILE A 31 -1.50 23.87 2.97
C ILE A 31 -2.06 24.55 1.72
N LYS A 32 -1.30 25.48 1.16
CA LYS A 32 -1.62 26.03 -0.15
C LYS A 32 -1.24 25.00 -1.20
N ASN A 33 -2.13 24.73 -2.16
CA ASN A 33 -1.80 23.84 -3.27
C ASN A 33 -0.81 24.56 -4.20
N GLU A 34 0.26 23.88 -4.60
CA GLU A 34 1.26 24.45 -5.52
C GLU A 34 0.83 24.33 -6.99
N GLU A 35 -0.06 23.39 -7.31
CA GLU A 35 -0.51 23.11 -8.68
C GLU A 35 -1.80 23.85 -9.07
N ASP A 36 -2.58 24.32 -8.09
CA ASP A 36 -3.84 25.05 -8.29
C ASP A 36 -3.91 26.28 -7.38
N ASP A 37 -4.70 27.30 -7.75
CA ASP A 37 -5.08 28.46 -6.91
C ASP A 37 -6.02 28.07 -5.73
N GLY A 38 -5.77 26.91 -5.12
CA GLY A 38 -6.58 26.30 -4.08
C GLY A 38 -5.81 25.96 -2.81
N TRP A 39 -6.50 25.28 -1.91
CA TRP A 39 -5.91 24.71 -0.69
C TRP A 39 -5.89 23.20 -0.82
N ALA A 40 -4.94 22.57 -0.14
CA ALA A 40 -4.89 21.14 0.02
C ALA A 40 -4.82 20.80 1.51
N VAL A 41 -5.21 19.58 1.85
CA VAL A 41 -5.03 19.02 3.18
C VAL A 41 -4.11 17.82 3.09
N GLU A 42 -3.09 17.83 3.94
CA GLU A 42 -2.16 16.74 4.12
C GLU A 42 -2.52 16.00 5.40
N MET A 43 -2.61 14.68 5.30
CA MET A 43 -2.86 13.76 6.40
C MET A 43 -1.63 12.90 6.61
N THR A 44 -0.93 13.13 7.72
CA THR A 44 0.28 12.39 8.09
C THR A 44 0.01 11.56 9.33
N ARG A 45 0.30 10.26 9.25
CA ARG A 45 0.29 9.38 10.42
C ARG A 45 1.58 9.61 11.20
N HIS A 46 1.50 9.66 12.52
CA HIS A 46 2.68 9.84 13.36
C HIS A 46 3.62 8.65 13.20
N GLY A 47 4.90 8.93 12.92
CA GLY A 47 5.92 7.93 12.63
C GLY A 47 6.17 7.69 11.13
N ASP A 48 5.25 8.12 10.25
CA ASP A 48 5.47 8.05 8.81
C ASP A 48 6.28 9.27 8.34
N PRO A 49 7.29 9.09 7.46
CA PRO A 49 8.10 10.20 6.96
C PRO A 49 7.34 11.09 5.97
N GLU A 50 6.30 10.55 5.33
CA GLU A 50 5.53 11.18 4.25
C GLU A 50 4.03 11.20 4.61
N PRO A 51 3.24 12.16 4.08
CA PRO A 51 1.79 12.16 4.26
C PRO A 51 1.14 10.95 3.57
N ALA A 52 0.23 10.29 4.27
CA ALA A 52 -0.53 9.17 3.73
C ALA A 52 -1.59 9.59 2.70
N LEU A 53 -2.06 10.84 2.77
CA LEU A 53 -3.04 11.41 1.85
C LEU A 53 -2.77 12.90 1.71
N VAL A 54 -2.69 13.37 0.46
CA VAL A 54 -2.76 14.79 0.11
C VAL A 54 -3.93 14.98 -0.83
N GLY A 55 -4.86 15.86 -0.49
CA GLY A 55 -6.09 16.03 -1.25
C GLY A 55 -6.57 17.48 -1.29
N PRO A 56 -7.41 17.85 -2.26
CA PRO A 56 -7.94 19.19 -2.36
C PRO A 56 -8.77 19.54 -1.12
N TRP A 57 -8.59 20.77 -0.64
CA TRP A 57 -9.30 21.29 0.52
C TRP A 57 -10.17 22.49 0.13
N THR A 58 -11.37 22.53 0.71
CA THR A 58 -12.38 23.52 0.35
C THR A 58 -11.96 24.92 0.78
N MET A 59 -12.02 25.88 -0.14
CA MET A 59 -11.93 27.30 0.18
C MET A 59 -13.08 27.71 1.10
N GLY A 60 -12.76 28.50 2.12
CA GLY A 60 -13.69 29.08 3.05
C GLY A 60 -14.63 30.09 2.39
N ARG A 61 -15.57 30.60 3.18
CA ARG A 61 -16.65 31.47 2.68
C ARG A 61 -16.14 32.78 2.05
N ASP A 62 -14.96 33.24 2.46
CA ASP A 62 -14.30 34.43 1.92
C ASP A 62 -13.62 34.20 0.55
N LYS A 63 -13.68 32.98 0.02
CA LYS A 63 -13.07 32.55 -1.26
C LYS A 63 -11.56 32.80 -1.35
N LYS A 64 -10.89 33.00 -0.20
CA LYS A 64 -9.45 33.30 -0.14
C LYS A 64 -8.74 32.42 0.88
N ASN A 65 -9.30 32.28 2.08
CA ASN A 65 -8.76 31.44 3.12
C ASN A 65 -9.37 30.04 3.04
N PRO A 66 -8.68 28.99 3.54
CA PRO A 66 -9.26 27.67 3.57
C PRO A 66 -10.42 27.63 4.56
N LYS A 67 -11.37 26.72 4.36
CA LYS A 67 -12.35 26.39 5.40
C LYS A 67 -11.58 25.91 6.64
N PRO A 68 -11.88 26.42 7.85
CA PRO A 68 -11.22 25.94 9.05
C PRO A 68 -11.50 24.46 9.26
N LEU A 69 -10.49 23.72 9.70
CA LEU A 69 -10.65 22.33 10.14
C LEU A 69 -11.59 22.28 11.34
N ASP A 70 -12.51 21.32 11.30
CA ASP A 70 -13.44 20.99 12.38
C ASP A 70 -13.36 19.50 12.71
N GLY A 71 -13.88 19.11 13.88
CA GLY A 71 -13.81 17.73 14.36
C GLY A 71 -14.43 16.70 13.41
N PRO A 72 -15.62 16.95 12.83
CA PRO A 72 -16.20 16.08 11.82
C PRO A 72 -15.33 15.93 10.57
N ALA A 73 -14.75 17.01 10.05
CA ALA A 73 -13.92 16.95 8.86
C ALA A 73 -12.60 16.24 9.15
N PHE A 74 -11.97 16.50 10.30
CA PHE A 74 -10.78 15.77 10.75
C PHE A 74 -11.06 14.26 10.87
N SER A 75 -12.17 13.87 11.49
CA SER A 75 -12.56 12.46 11.64
C SER A 75 -12.75 11.75 10.30
N THR A 76 -13.32 12.45 9.31
CA THR A 76 -13.46 11.91 7.95
C THR A 76 -12.10 11.75 7.28
N LEU A 77 -11.22 12.75 7.38
CA LEU A 77 -9.88 12.68 6.82
C LEU A 77 -9.06 11.53 7.41
N VAL A 78 -9.14 11.32 8.73
CA VAL A 78 -8.49 10.18 9.41
C VAL A 78 -8.94 8.86 8.82
N LYS A 79 -10.25 8.68 8.60
CA LYS A 79 -10.79 7.45 7.99
C LYS A 79 -10.28 7.24 6.57
N THR A 80 -10.29 8.29 5.75
CA THR A 80 -9.82 8.22 4.37
C THR A 80 -8.32 7.93 4.31
N ALA A 81 -7.51 8.62 5.10
CA ALA A 81 -6.06 8.41 5.12
C ALA A 81 -5.70 7.00 5.62
N ALA A 82 -6.37 6.50 6.66
CA ALA A 82 -6.21 5.12 7.13
C ALA A 82 -6.59 4.08 6.05
N GLU A 83 -7.64 4.35 5.27
CA GLU A 83 -8.03 3.49 4.15
C GLU A 83 -6.99 3.52 3.02
N VAL A 84 -6.39 4.68 2.71
CA VAL A 84 -5.31 4.78 1.72
C VAL A 84 -4.11 3.95 2.13
N ILE A 85 -3.65 4.04 3.39
CA ILE A 85 -2.56 3.19 3.90
C ILE A 85 -2.92 1.72 3.74
N ARG A 86 -4.08 1.31 4.23
CA ARG A 86 -4.53 -0.08 4.15
C ARG A 86 -4.61 -0.58 2.69
N ARG A 87 -5.10 0.26 1.77
CA ARG A 87 -5.20 -0.08 0.35
C ARG A 87 -3.81 -0.18 -0.28
N HIS A 88 -2.89 0.71 0.07
CA HIS A 88 -1.51 0.66 -0.42
C HIS A 88 -0.81 -0.61 0.04
N GLU A 89 -0.95 -0.97 1.33
CA GLU A 89 -0.46 -2.24 1.87
C GLU A 89 -1.08 -3.44 1.13
N GLN A 90 -2.39 -3.43 0.88
CA GLN A 90 -3.05 -4.50 0.13
C GLN A 90 -2.59 -4.58 -1.33
N GLN A 91 -2.35 -3.43 -1.98
CA GLN A 91 -1.79 -3.40 -3.33
C GLN A 91 -0.37 -3.94 -3.36
N LEU A 92 0.45 -3.60 -2.37
CA LEU A 92 1.79 -4.15 -2.22
C LEU A 92 1.71 -5.67 -2.00
N HIS A 93 0.85 -6.13 -1.08
CA HIS A 93 0.63 -7.56 -0.85
C HIS A 93 0.15 -8.31 -2.09
N ALA A 94 -0.79 -7.77 -2.86
CA ALA A 94 -1.29 -8.38 -4.10
C ALA A 94 -0.24 -8.37 -5.22
N THR A 95 0.66 -7.38 -5.22
CA THR A 95 1.79 -7.32 -6.16
C THR A 95 2.86 -8.34 -5.81
N LEU A 96 3.14 -8.50 -4.51
CA LEU A 96 4.15 -9.40 -3.99
C LEU A 96 3.66 -10.85 -3.91
N ASN A 97 2.37 -11.08 -3.70
CA ASN A 97 1.79 -12.41 -3.52
C ASN A 97 0.65 -12.59 -4.51
N LYS A 98 0.94 -13.27 -5.60
CA LYS A 98 -0.05 -13.58 -6.64
C LYS A 98 -0.36 -15.06 -6.60
N SER A 99 -1.62 -15.44 -6.73
CA SER A 99 -2.00 -16.85 -6.87
C SER A 99 -2.97 -17.05 -8.02
N VAL A 100 -2.88 -18.22 -8.67
CA VAL A 100 -3.78 -18.66 -9.72
C VAL A 100 -4.11 -20.13 -9.49
N THR A 101 -5.38 -20.49 -9.62
CA THR A 101 -5.80 -21.90 -9.59
C THR A 101 -5.97 -22.39 -11.02
N VAL A 102 -5.35 -23.52 -11.35
CA VAL A 102 -5.39 -24.14 -12.68
C VAL A 102 -5.89 -25.58 -12.53
N THR A 103 -6.72 -26.03 -13.45
CA THR A 103 -7.12 -27.43 -13.54
C THR A 103 -6.09 -28.20 -14.37
N ALA A 104 -5.36 -29.11 -13.73
CA ALA A 104 -4.38 -29.98 -14.36
C ALA A 104 -5.04 -31.16 -15.08
N GLN A 105 -4.25 -31.92 -15.85
CA GLN A 105 -4.71 -33.17 -16.47
C GLN A 105 -5.24 -34.13 -15.40
N GLY A 106 -6.41 -34.72 -15.65
CA GLY A 106 -7.11 -35.57 -14.68
C GLY A 106 -8.10 -34.82 -13.77
N GLY A 107 -8.32 -33.52 -13.98
CA GLY A 107 -9.36 -32.75 -13.29
C GLY A 107 -8.96 -32.22 -11.92
N ARG A 108 -7.71 -32.49 -11.48
CA ARG A 108 -7.16 -31.95 -10.23
C ARG A 108 -6.98 -30.44 -10.32
N ARG A 109 -7.38 -29.73 -9.27
CA ARG A 109 -7.19 -28.27 -9.16
C ARG A 109 -5.92 -28.01 -8.38
N ILE A 110 -4.99 -27.29 -8.99
CA ILE A 110 -3.71 -26.94 -8.38
C ILE A 110 -3.66 -25.42 -8.23
N ARG A 111 -3.41 -24.96 -7.01
CA ARG A 111 -3.17 -23.55 -6.71
C ARG A 111 -1.68 -23.27 -6.83
N VAL A 112 -1.33 -22.43 -7.79
CA VAL A 112 0.03 -21.94 -7.97
C VAL A 112 0.12 -20.53 -7.39
N SER A 113 1.06 -20.34 -6.46
CA SER A 113 1.32 -19.06 -5.80
C SER A 113 2.73 -18.59 -6.12
N LEU A 114 2.86 -17.31 -6.41
CA LEU A 114 4.11 -16.58 -6.58
C LEU A 114 4.24 -15.61 -5.40
N ALA A 115 5.25 -15.81 -4.57
CA ALA A 115 5.60 -14.92 -3.47
C ALA A 115 6.93 -14.23 -3.79
N ILE A 116 6.92 -12.90 -3.85
CA ILE A 116 8.07 -12.03 -4.09
C ILE A 116 8.46 -11.40 -2.76
N VAL A 117 9.73 -11.53 -2.40
CA VAL A 117 10.33 -10.85 -1.26
C VAL A 117 11.07 -9.63 -1.80
N PRO A 118 10.58 -8.40 -1.54
CA PRO A 118 11.28 -7.19 -1.92
C PRO A 118 12.49 -7.04 -0.99
N ASP A 119 13.67 -7.11 -1.56
CA ASP A 119 14.95 -6.89 -0.88
C ASP A 119 15.66 -5.77 -1.65
N GLU A 120 16.33 -4.84 -0.93
CA GLU A 120 16.95 -3.66 -1.53
C GLU A 120 18.12 -4.01 -2.45
N ASP A 121 18.83 -5.11 -2.17
CA ASP A 121 20.02 -5.52 -2.91
C ASP A 121 19.75 -6.70 -3.85
N ASN A 122 18.91 -7.65 -3.44
CA ASN A 122 18.65 -8.85 -4.24
C ASN A 122 17.22 -9.39 -4.05
N PRO A 123 16.22 -8.85 -4.77
CA PRO A 123 14.85 -9.33 -4.67
C PRO A 123 14.76 -10.79 -5.07
N SER A 124 13.96 -11.57 -4.34
CA SER A 124 13.78 -12.99 -4.60
C SER A 124 12.31 -13.33 -4.80
N ALA A 125 12.03 -14.41 -5.53
CA ALA A 125 10.67 -14.89 -5.69
C ALA A 125 10.61 -16.42 -5.69
N THR A 126 9.53 -16.95 -5.13
CA THR A 126 9.27 -18.37 -4.99
C THR A 126 7.93 -18.70 -5.62
N LEU A 127 7.92 -19.71 -6.48
CA LEU A 127 6.74 -20.28 -7.09
C LEU A 127 6.43 -21.60 -6.38
N SER A 128 5.24 -21.72 -5.80
CA SER A 128 4.80 -22.90 -5.05
C SER A 128 3.48 -23.42 -5.61
N ALA A 129 3.37 -24.73 -5.79
CA ALA A 129 2.14 -25.41 -6.18
C ALA A 129 1.57 -26.19 -4.99
N HIS A 130 0.27 -26.05 -4.76
CA HIS A 130 -0.48 -26.78 -3.74
C HIS A 130 -1.71 -27.44 -4.37
N ASP A 131 -2.11 -28.60 -3.87
CA ASP A 131 -3.42 -29.17 -4.21
C ASP A 131 -4.54 -28.31 -3.61
N ASP A 132 -5.58 -27.98 -4.38
CA ASP A 132 -6.66 -27.09 -3.93
C ASP A 132 -7.63 -27.79 -2.96
N GLU A 133 -7.67 -29.13 -2.92
CA GLU A 133 -8.57 -29.93 -2.07
C GLU A 133 -8.04 -30.08 -0.64
N ASP A 134 -6.76 -30.43 -0.51
CA ASP A 134 -6.13 -30.77 0.78
C ASP A 134 -4.99 -29.83 1.19
N ASP A 135 -4.67 -28.84 0.37
CA ASP A 135 -3.61 -27.84 0.59
C ASP A 135 -2.18 -28.45 0.64
N SER A 136 -1.96 -29.69 0.20
CA SER A 136 -0.63 -30.30 0.17
C SER A 136 0.28 -29.61 -0.84
N GLU A 137 1.49 -29.27 -0.39
CA GLU A 137 2.55 -28.77 -1.27
C GLU A 137 2.98 -29.86 -2.26
N LEU A 138 2.87 -29.56 -3.55
CA LEU A 138 3.29 -30.42 -4.65
C LEU A 138 4.73 -30.09 -5.10
N ALA A 139 5.06 -28.80 -5.16
CA ALA A 139 6.39 -28.33 -5.54
C ALA A 139 6.64 -26.89 -5.11
N SER A 140 7.90 -26.53 -4.92
CA SER A 140 8.35 -25.17 -4.63
C SER A 140 9.70 -24.90 -5.31
N VAL A 141 9.79 -23.81 -6.07
CA VAL A 141 11.01 -23.45 -6.83
C VAL A 141 11.27 -21.94 -6.83
N ASN A 142 12.53 -21.55 -6.80
CA ASN A 142 12.92 -20.14 -6.88
C ASN A 142 12.87 -19.66 -8.34
N VAL A 143 12.17 -18.55 -8.58
CA VAL A 143 12.00 -17.92 -9.89
C VAL A 143 12.50 -16.47 -9.86
N SER A 144 12.58 -15.85 -11.03
CA SER A 144 12.85 -14.42 -11.12
C SER A 144 11.70 -13.63 -10.46
N PRO A 145 11.97 -12.55 -9.71
CA PRO A 145 10.95 -11.61 -9.25
C PRO A 145 10.12 -10.99 -10.38
N ALA A 146 10.66 -10.97 -11.60
CA ALA A 146 9.95 -10.51 -12.79
C ALA A 146 9.05 -11.59 -13.43
N PHE A 147 8.97 -12.79 -12.83
CA PHE A 147 8.16 -13.90 -13.36
C PHE A 147 6.68 -13.52 -13.37
N LYS A 148 6.06 -13.59 -14.54
CA LYS A 148 4.64 -13.28 -14.71
C LYS A 148 3.79 -14.51 -14.48
N LEU A 149 3.28 -14.67 -13.26
CA LEU A 149 2.31 -15.73 -12.97
C LEU A 149 0.97 -15.46 -13.69
N THR A 150 0.61 -16.36 -14.59
CA THR A 150 -0.65 -16.41 -15.35
C THR A 150 -1.18 -17.84 -15.37
N SER A 151 -2.45 -18.05 -15.73
CA SER A 151 -3.01 -19.41 -15.85
C SER A 151 -2.23 -20.27 -16.85
N GLY A 152 -1.75 -19.69 -17.95
CA GLY A 152 -0.94 -20.40 -18.96
C GLY A 152 0.46 -20.76 -18.48
N SER A 153 1.16 -19.84 -17.80
CA SER A 153 2.49 -20.13 -17.24
C SER A 153 2.42 -21.14 -16.08
N ALA A 154 1.34 -21.10 -15.29
CA ALA A 154 1.09 -22.09 -14.26
C ALA A 154 0.77 -23.48 -14.85
N ALA A 155 -0.10 -23.54 -15.87
CA ALA A 155 -0.37 -24.80 -16.58
C ALA A 155 0.90 -25.40 -17.19
N GLY A 156 1.69 -24.59 -17.89
CA GLY A 156 2.94 -25.05 -18.49
C GLY A 156 3.98 -25.50 -17.46
N TRP A 157 4.00 -24.89 -16.27
CA TRP A 157 4.87 -25.34 -15.18
C TRP A 157 4.43 -26.69 -14.59
N ILE A 158 3.13 -26.88 -14.41
CA ILE A 158 2.55 -28.17 -13.98
C ILE A 158 2.80 -29.26 -15.02
N GLU A 159 2.59 -28.97 -16.31
CA GLU A 159 2.84 -29.91 -17.42
C GLU A 159 4.32 -30.27 -17.58
N ALA A 160 5.23 -29.38 -17.18
CA ALA A 160 6.67 -29.61 -17.15
C ALA A 160 7.14 -30.34 -15.87
N ASP A 161 6.22 -30.98 -15.14
CA ASP A 161 6.50 -31.70 -13.88
C ASP A 161 7.21 -30.81 -12.85
N PHE A 162 6.74 -29.56 -12.75
CA PHE A 162 7.27 -28.53 -11.86
C PHE A 162 8.75 -28.15 -12.09
N ALA A 163 9.31 -28.45 -13.27
CA ALA A 163 10.65 -28.02 -13.63
C ALA A 163 10.80 -26.50 -13.55
N ARG A 164 11.97 -26.01 -13.13
CA ARG A 164 12.21 -24.58 -12.93
C ARG A 164 11.87 -23.77 -14.21
N PRO A 165 10.90 -22.83 -14.15
CA PRO A 165 10.55 -22.00 -15.30
C PRO A 165 11.76 -21.19 -15.78
N ARG A 166 11.95 -21.12 -17.09
CA ARG A 166 12.99 -20.30 -17.74
C ARG A 166 12.54 -18.87 -17.98
#